data_AF-A0A6G7ZF89-F1
#
_entry.id   AF-A0A6G7ZF89-F1
#
_cell.length_a   1.000
_cell.length_b   1.000
_cell.length_c   1.000
_cell.angle_alpha   90.00
_cell.angle_beta   90.00
_cell.angle_gamma   90.00
#
_symmetry.space_group_name_H-M   'P 1'
#
loop_
_entity.id
_entity.type
_entity.pdbx_description
1 polymer ?
#
loop_
_entity_poly.entity_id
_entity_poly.type
_entity_poly.pdbx_seq_one_letter_code
_entity_poly.pdbx_strand_id
1 'polypeptide(L)'
;MSPLDWNEKDWIASALPKEDDFVVEGYWLPRPWTSSESCPVRPADAESDDAKAGVENLPDPIEAESTVGLAQFLGKDSNRSRQRRGRPLEVVVSMEPEEVPAGGLQLGFEGRIANVPGRRSPTLCRADSVNTRPSCLIAVEMERVSVLNPVTGQEIANWRF
;
A
#
# COMPACT_ATOMS: atom_id res chain seq x y z
N MET A 1 6.47 2.54 -6.42
CA MET A 1 5.66 1.53 -5.70
C MET A 1 4.47 1.18 -6.57
N SER A 2 4.25 -0.10 -6.86
CA SER A 2 3.12 -0.54 -7.70
C SER A 2 1.94 -0.90 -6.81
N PRO A 3 0.70 -0.59 -7.21
CA PRO A 3 -0.44 -1.29 -6.61
C PRO A 3 -0.27 -2.78 -6.87
N LEU A 4 -0.47 -3.58 -5.83
CA LEU A 4 -0.48 -5.03 -5.95
C LEU A 4 -1.78 -5.44 -6.63
N ASP A 5 -1.67 -6.38 -7.57
CA ASP A 5 -2.81 -7.11 -8.10
C ASP A 5 -3.16 -8.22 -7.11
N TRP A 6 -4.36 -8.17 -6.55
CA TRP A 6 -4.85 -9.12 -5.55
C TRP A 6 -5.84 -10.15 -6.12
N ASN A 7 -6.03 -10.18 -7.44
CA ASN A 7 -6.93 -11.13 -8.09
C ASN A 7 -6.48 -12.60 -7.91
N GLU A 8 -5.19 -12.84 -7.73
CA GLU A 8 -4.63 -14.19 -7.50
C GLU A 8 -4.87 -14.71 -6.06
N LYS A 9 -5.43 -13.89 -5.17
CA LYS A 9 -5.73 -14.32 -3.80
C LYS A 9 -7.15 -14.91 -3.75
N ASP A 10 -7.22 -16.24 -3.76
CA ASP A 10 -8.47 -17.02 -3.79
C ASP A 10 -9.55 -16.55 -2.79
N TRP A 11 -9.14 -16.11 -1.61
CA TRP A 11 -10.08 -15.67 -0.58
C TRP A 11 -10.75 -14.32 -0.86
N ILE A 12 -10.08 -13.45 -1.61
CA ILE A 12 -10.63 -12.16 -2.02
C ILE A 12 -11.66 -12.44 -3.11
N ALA A 13 -11.27 -13.18 -4.14
CA ALA A 13 -12.16 -13.59 -5.23
C ALA A 13 -13.41 -14.32 -4.71
N SER A 14 -13.24 -15.23 -3.75
CA SER A 14 -14.35 -15.99 -3.14
C SER A 14 -15.32 -15.12 -2.34
N ALA A 15 -14.89 -13.94 -1.88
CA ALA A 15 -15.69 -13.06 -1.06
C ALA A 15 -16.55 -12.07 -1.85
N LEU A 16 -16.34 -11.98 -3.17
CA LEU A 16 -16.99 -11.05 -4.09
C LEU A 16 -18.15 -11.69 -4.86
N PRO A 17 -19.11 -10.89 -5.37
CA PRO A 17 -20.14 -11.37 -6.28
C PRO A 17 -19.52 -12.01 -7.54
N LYS A 18 -19.94 -13.22 -7.89
CA LYS A 18 -19.40 -13.99 -9.03
C LYS A 18 -19.81 -13.44 -10.40
N GLU A 19 -20.82 -12.59 -10.42
CA GLU A 19 -21.43 -12.07 -11.65
C GLU A 19 -20.56 -10.97 -12.29
N ASP A 20 -19.61 -10.44 -11.53
CA ASP A 20 -18.71 -9.37 -11.94
C ASP A 20 -17.25 -9.83 -11.88
N ASP A 21 -16.54 -9.63 -12.99
CA ASP A 21 -15.11 -9.87 -13.11
C ASP A 21 -14.38 -8.68 -12.46
N PHE A 22 -14.34 -8.67 -11.13
CA PHE A 22 -13.69 -7.63 -10.37
C PHE A 22 -12.17 -7.71 -10.51
N VAL A 23 -11.56 -6.57 -10.81
CA VAL A 23 -10.13 -6.36 -10.62
C VAL A 23 -9.93 -5.75 -9.24
N VAL A 24 -9.14 -6.41 -8.39
CA VAL A 24 -8.80 -5.93 -7.05
C VAL A 24 -7.35 -5.48 -7.03
N GLU A 25 -7.14 -4.18 -6.80
CA GLU A 25 -5.81 -3.57 -6.75
C GLU A 25 -5.65 -2.73 -5.50
N GLY A 26 -4.44 -2.68 -4.93
CA GLY A 26 -4.27 -1.97 -3.68
C GLY A 26 -2.86 -1.86 -3.15
N TYR A 27 -2.76 -1.36 -1.92
CA TYR A 27 -1.50 -1.18 -1.20
C TYR A 27 -1.62 -1.76 0.20
N TRP A 28 -0.63 -2.56 0.59
CA TRP A 28 -0.45 -2.92 1.99
C TRP A 28 0.04 -1.72 2.78
N LEU A 29 -0.51 -1.52 3.97
CA LEU A 29 -0.01 -0.55 4.93
C LEU A 29 1.09 -1.24 5.76
N PRO A 30 2.32 -0.70 5.81
CA PRO A 30 3.42 -1.35 6.51
C PRO A 30 3.26 -1.29 8.04
N ARG A 31 2.56 -0.27 8.56
CA ARG A 31 2.37 -0.07 10.00
C ARG A 31 0.94 0.39 10.32
N PRO A 32 -0.09 -0.43 10.08
CA PRO A 32 -1.48 -0.01 10.27
C PRO A 32 -1.86 0.27 11.73
N TRP A 33 -1.01 -0.08 12.69
CA TRP A 33 -1.19 0.19 14.11
C TRP A 33 -0.53 1.51 14.58
N THR A 34 0.17 2.24 13.71
CA THR A 34 0.81 3.50 14.09
C THR A 34 -0.17 4.67 13.97
N SER A 35 -0.08 5.62 14.90
CA SER A 35 -0.74 6.93 14.81
C SER A 35 0.27 8.05 14.52
N SER A 36 1.50 7.70 14.11
CA SER A 36 2.53 8.66 13.74
C SER A 36 2.26 9.17 12.33
N GLU A 37 2.18 10.48 12.19
CA GLU A 37 2.10 11.15 10.88
C GLU A 37 3.47 11.24 10.19
N SER A 38 4.55 10.87 10.88
CA SER A 38 5.91 10.79 10.33
C SER A 38 6.40 9.35 10.24
N CYS A 39 7.12 9.06 9.17
CA CYS A 39 7.85 7.79 9.04
C CYS A 39 9.05 7.81 10.00
N PRO A 40 9.31 6.72 10.75
CA PRO A 40 10.49 6.63 11.58
C PRO A 40 11.75 6.71 10.70
N VAL A 41 12.72 7.47 11.16
CA VAL A 41 14.04 7.54 10.52
C VAL A 41 14.65 6.14 10.57
N ARG A 42 15.07 5.62 9.43
CA ARG A 42 15.88 4.40 9.40
C ARG A 42 17.23 4.76 10.03
N PRO A 43 17.68 4.08 11.10
CA PRO A 43 18.99 4.37 11.68
C PRO A 43 20.06 4.31 10.58
N ALA A 44 20.93 5.31 10.52
CA ALA A 44 22.02 5.38 9.54
C ALA A 44 23.14 4.35 9.82
N ASP A 45 23.03 3.61 10.93
CA ASP A 45 24.11 2.79 11.47
C ASP A 45 23.89 1.30 11.12
N ALA A 46 23.93 0.99 9.83
CA ALA A 46 24.31 -0.35 9.36
C ALA A 46 25.62 -0.30 8.53
N GLU A 47 26.35 0.82 8.62
CA GLU A 47 27.77 0.93 8.25
C GLU A 47 28.59 0.89 9.55
N SER A 48 28.60 -0.26 10.21
CA SER A 48 29.70 -0.63 11.10
C SER A 48 30.42 -1.82 10.47
N ASP A 49 31.73 -1.66 10.24
CA ASP A 49 32.63 -2.67 9.65
C ASP A 49 32.72 -3.98 10.46
N ASP A 50 32.00 -4.09 11.58
CA ASP A 50 31.85 -5.29 12.40
C ASP A 50 30.55 -6.08 12.14
N ALA A 51 29.71 -5.66 11.18
CA ALA A 51 28.43 -6.32 10.85
C ALA A 51 28.55 -7.59 9.99
N LYS A 52 29.66 -8.34 10.09
CA LYS A 52 29.80 -9.70 9.51
C LYS A 52 29.31 -10.82 10.43
N ALA A 53 28.51 -10.49 11.43
CA ALA A 53 27.81 -11.48 12.24
C ALA A 53 26.35 -11.04 12.48
N GLY A 54 25.45 -11.44 11.56
CA GLY A 54 24.04 -11.62 11.91
C GLY A 54 23.00 -10.62 11.36
N VAL A 55 23.28 -9.87 10.30
CA VAL A 55 22.26 -9.02 9.62
C VAL A 55 21.64 -9.72 8.40
N GLU A 56 21.62 -11.06 8.39
CA GLU A 56 21.19 -11.85 7.23
C GLU A 56 19.67 -12.05 7.16
N ASN A 57 18.89 -11.65 8.17
CA ASN A 57 17.45 -11.98 8.24
C ASN A 57 16.61 -10.95 9.01
N LEU A 58 16.83 -9.65 8.84
CA LEU A 58 15.76 -8.69 9.16
C LEU A 58 14.82 -8.69 7.95
N PRO A 59 13.58 -9.20 8.06
CA PRO A 59 12.63 -9.14 6.96
C PRO A 59 12.49 -7.69 6.53
N ASP A 60 12.39 -7.46 5.22
CA ASP A 60 12.14 -6.13 4.69
C ASP A 60 10.94 -5.52 5.46
N PRO A 61 10.90 -4.22 5.78
CA PRO A 61 9.79 -3.64 6.55
C PRO A 61 8.40 -3.85 5.92
N ILE A 62 8.36 -4.23 4.64
CA ILE A 62 7.16 -4.62 3.89
C ILE A 62 6.79 -6.10 4.13
N GLU A 63 7.78 -6.96 4.41
CA GLU A 63 7.61 -8.37 4.78
C GLU A 63 7.24 -8.60 6.25
N ALA A 64 7.40 -7.60 7.13
CA ALA A 64 6.73 -7.60 8.42
C ALA A 64 5.21 -7.68 8.16
N GLU A 65 4.64 -8.87 8.40
CA GLU A 65 3.30 -9.32 7.99
C GLU A 65 2.29 -8.18 7.87
N SER A 66 2.22 -7.55 6.70
CA SER A 66 1.32 -6.44 6.47
C SER A 66 -0.10 -6.97 6.50
N THR A 67 -0.83 -6.70 7.58
CA THR A 67 -2.15 -7.30 7.82
C THR A 67 -3.32 -6.42 7.40
N VAL A 68 -3.08 -5.17 7.01
CA VAL A 68 -4.14 -4.25 6.59
C VAL A 68 -3.76 -3.56 5.28
N GLY A 69 -4.64 -3.60 4.29
CA GLY A 69 -4.44 -2.99 2.99
C GLY A 69 -5.60 -2.08 2.58
N LEU A 70 -5.30 -1.11 1.71
CA LEU A 70 -6.30 -0.30 1.00
C LEU A 70 -6.57 -0.95 -0.35
N ALA A 71 -7.84 -1.20 -0.68
CA ALA A 71 -8.25 -1.96 -1.86
C ALA A 71 -9.25 -1.18 -2.72
N GLN A 72 -9.00 -1.10 -4.02
CA GLN A 72 -10.00 -0.72 -5.00
C GLN A 72 -10.61 -1.99 -5.60
N PHE A 73 -11.94 -2.07 -5.61
CA PHE A 73 -12.69 -3.15 -6.24
C PHE A 73 -13.32 -2.63 -7.53
N LEU A 74 -12.71 -2.95 -8.67
CA LEU A 74 -13.04 -2.37 -9.97
C LEU A 74 -13.86 -3.38 -10.78
N GLY A 75 -15.18 -3.23 -10.79
CA GLY A 75 -16.12 -4.09 -11.52
C GLY A 75 -16.26 -3.74 -13.01
N LYS A 76 -17.22 -4.34 -13.71
CA LYS A 76 -17.41 -4.15 -15.17
C LYS A 76 -17.68 -2.70 -15.58
N ASP A 77 -18.41 -1.96 -14.74
CA ASP A 77 -18.75 -0.55 -14.98
C ASP A 77 -17.61 0.41 -14.57
N SER A 78 -16.53 -0.11 -13.99
CA SER A 78 -15.36 0.71 -13.66
C SER A 78 -14.67 1.18 -14.94
N ASN A 79 -14.24 2.45 -14.94
CA ASN A 79 -13.45 2.97 -16.05
C ASN A 79 -12.14 2.17 -16.15
N ARG A 80 -11.93 1.49 -17.28
CA ARG A 80 -10.72 0.68 -17.52
C ARG A 80 -9.42 1.49 -17.40
N SER A 81 -9.46 2.81 -17.60
CA SER A 81 -8.27 3.65 -17.39
C SER A 81 -7.83 3.74 -15.93
N ARG A 82 -8.73 3.42 -14.98
CA ARG A 82 -8.42 3.34 -13.54
C ARG A 82 -7.69 2.05 -13.15
N GLN A 83 -7.86 0.99 -13.94
CA GLN A 83 -7.19 -0.30 -13.70
C GLN A 83 -5.72 -0.18 -14.09
N ARG A 84 -4.81 -0.32 -13.11
CA ARG A 84 -3.37 -0.30 -13.39
C ARG A 84 -2.84 -1.68 -13.74
N ARG A 85 -3.50 -2.75 -13.32
CA ARG A 85 -3.12 -4.16 -13.51
C ARG A 85 -1.66 -4.41 -13.15
N GLY A 86 -1.27 -3.93 -11.96
CA GLY A 86 0.10 -3.99 -11.48
C GLY A 86 1.09 -3.01 -12.10
N ARG A 87 0.69 -2.17 -13.08
CA ARG A 87 1.60 -1.16 -13.66
C ARG A 87 2.06 -0.17 -12.58
N PRO A 88 3.37 0.03 -12.42
CA PRO A 88 3.93 0.89 -11.37
C PRO A 88 3.52 2.35 -11.56
N LEU A 89 3.41 3.08 -10.44
CA LEU A 89 3.47 4.54 -10.43
C LEU A 89 4.94 4.93 -10.29
N GLU A 90 5.46 5.60 -11.31
CA GLU A 90 6.88 5.93 -11.42
C GLU A 90 7.08 7.41 -11.70
N VAL A 91 8.04 7.98 -10.99
CA VAL A 91 8.55 9.33 -11.20
C VAL A 91 10.05 9.30 -10.94
N VAL A 92 10.82 10.02 -11.74
CA VAL A 92 12.25 10.25 -11.53
C VAL A 92 12.44 11.76 -11.49
N VAL A 93 13.05 12.25 -10.41
CA VAL A 93 13.39 13.66 -10.24
C VAL A 93 14.83 13.78 -9.74
N SER A 94 15.48 14.89 -10.10
CA SER A 94 16.73 15.30 -9.47
C SER A 94 16.41 16.08 -8.20
N MET A 95 17.21 15.87 -7.15
CA MET A 95 17.10 16.57 -5.87
C MET A 95 18.48 17.03 -5.43
N GLU A 96 18.55 18.16 -4.74
CA GLU A 96 19.78 18.56 -4.06
C GLU A 96 20.04 17.63 -2.86
N PRO A 97 21.31 17.41 -2.47
CA PRO A 97 21.65 16.49 -1.37
C PRO A 97 20.92 16.80 -0.06
N GLU A 98 20.71 18.08 0.28
CA GLU A 98 20.00 18.45 1.51
C GLU A 98 18.48 18.20 1.45
N GLU A 99 17.92 18.03 0.25
CA GLU A 99 16.49 17.77 0.05
C GLU A 99 16.16 16.27 0.12
N VAL A 100 17.16 15.38 0.11
CA VAL A 100 16.96 13.93 0.16
C VAL A 100 16.53 13.51 1.57
N PRO A 101 15.29 13.03 1.78
CA PRO A 101 14.81 12.72 3.11
C PRO A 101 15.42 11.42 3.64
N ALA A 102 16.14 11.49 4.76
CA ALA A 102 16.72 10.32 5.44
C ALA A 102 15.66 9.28 5.86
N GLY A 103 14.44 9.73 6.17
CA GLY A 103 13.28 8.88 6.49
C GLY A 103 12.51 8.35 5.28
N GLY A 104 12.96 8.67 4.06
CA GLY A 104 12.28 8.32 2.82
C GLY A 104 11.19 9.31 2.41
N LEU A 105 10.60 9.06 1.23
CA LEU A 105 9.48 9.83 0.68
C LEU A 105 8.15 9.42 1.31
N GLN A 106 7.21 10.35 1.38
CA GLN A 106 5.85 10.07 1.84
C GLN A 106 4.92 9.75 0.67
N LEU A 107 4.06 8.75 0.85
CA LEU A 107 2.97 8.45 -0.08
C LEU A 107 1.65 9.01 0.44
N GLY A 108 1.02 9.86 -0.36
CA GLY A 108 -0.31 10.39 -0.09
C GLY A 108 -1.38 9.62 -0.85
N PHE A 109 -2.49 9.33 -0.18
CA PHE A 109 -3.69 8.73 -0.77
C PHE A 109 -4.88 9.65 -0.53
N GLU A 110 -5.63 9.97 -1.58
CA GLU A 110 -6.86 10.75 -1.49
C GLU A 110 -7.99 9.97 -2.16
N GLY A 111 -9.18 10.04 -1.54
CA GLY A 111 -10.36 9.35 -2.01
C GLY A 111 -11.37 9.15 -0.88
N ARG A 112 -12.20 8.12 -1.00
CA ARG A 112 -13.23 7.81 -0.01
C ARG A 112 -13.26 6.33 0.32
N ILE A 113 -13.66 6.02 1.56
CA ILE A 113 -13.98 4.65 1.96
C ILE A 113 -15.28 4.24 1.25
N ALA A 114 -15.27 3.06 0.65
CA ALA A 114 -16.39 2.47 -0.06
C ALA A 114 -16.82 1.16 0.63
N ASN A 115 -17.95 0.60 0.22
CA ASN A 115 -18.33 -0.75 0.65
C ASN A 115 -17.63 -1.79 -0.24
N VAL A 116 -17.26 -2.92 0.36
CA VAL A 116 -16.86 -4.10 -0.40
C VAL A 116 -18.05 -4.54 -1.27
N PRO A 117 -17.86 -4.84 -2.57
CA PRO A 117 -18.95 -5.25 -3.44
C PRO A 117 -19.76 -6.41 -2.88
N GLY A 118 -21.09 -6.33 -3.02
CA GLY A 118 -22.03 -7.31 -2.45
C GLY A 118 -22.19 -7.26 -0.93
N ARG A 119 -21.58 -6.28 -0.23
CA ARG A 119 -21.63 -6.14 1.24
C ARG A 119 -22.01 -4.71 1.63
N ARG A 120 -22.45 -4.56 2.88
CA ARG A 120 -22.73 -3.25 3.52
C ARG A 120 -21.58 -2.76 4.42
N SER A 121 -20.41 -3.37 4.30
CA SER A 121 -19.23 -3.09 5.13
C SER A 121 -18.06 -2.67 4.25
N PRO A 122 -17.24 -1.71 4.68
CA PRO A 122 -16.03 -1.32 3.97
C PRO A 122 -14.88 -2.31 4.14
N THR A 123 -14.97 -3.23 5.09
CA THR A 123 -13.84 -4.10 5.45
C THR A 123 -14.11 -5.55 5.05
N LEU A 124 -13.11 -6.18 4.40
CA LEU A 124 -13.05 -7.59 4.09
C LEU A 124 -11.86 -8.22 4.81
N CYS A 125 -12.10 -9.09 5.80
CA CYS A 125 -11.05 -9.75 6.57
C CYS A 125 -11.09 -11.27 6.38
N ARG A 126 -9.91 -11.89 6.42
CA ARG A 126 -9.73 -13.34 6.57
C ARG A 126 -8.68 -13.63 7.62
N ALA A 127 -8.96 -14.59 8.49
CA ALA A 127 -7.96 -15.25 9.31
C ALA A 127 -7.94 -16.74 8.96
N ASP A 128 -6.76 -17.36 8.96
CA ASP A 128 -6.62 -18.80 8.71
C ASP A 128 -7.03 -19.63 9.94
N SER A 129 -6.97 -19.04 11.13
CA SER A 129 -7.49 -19.61 12.38
C SER A 129 -7.95 -18.51 13.36
N VAL A 130 -8.63 -18.91 14.44
CA VAL A 130 -9.06 -17.98 15.50
C VAL A 130 -7.89 -17.33 16.27
N ASN A 131 -6.69 -17.91 16.18
CA ASN A 131 -5.49 -17.46 16.92
C ASN A 131 -4.48 -16.72 16.05
N THR A 132 -4.77 -16.56 14.75
CA THR A 132 -3.90 -15.82 13.82
C THR A 132 -4.45 -14.43 13.58
N ARG A 133 -3.57 -13.42 13.48
CA ARG A 133 -3.99 -12.07 13.11
C ARG A 133 -4.62 -12.10 11.70
N PRO A 134 -5.81 -11.50 11.50
CA PRO A 134 -6.46 -11.48 10.19
C PRO A 134 -5.71 -10.56 9.22
N SER A 135 -5.72 -10.93 7.94
CA SER A 135 -5.48 -10.00 6.85
C SER A 135 -6.80 -9.30 6.50
N CYS A 136 -6.80 -7.98 6.48
CA CYS A 136 -7.96 -7.15 6.23
C CYS A 136 -7.71 -6.19 5.06
N LEU A 137 -8.70 -6.04 4.20
CA LEU A 137 -8.75 -5.03 3.16
C LEU A 137 -9.84 -4.02 3.47
N ILE A 138 -9.51 -2.74 3.36
CA ILE A 138 -10.45 -1.63 3.45
C ILE A 138 -10.74 -1.18 2.02
N ALA A 139 -12.01 -1.33 1.62
CA ALA A 139 -12.49 -0.88 0.32
C ALA A 139 -12.44 0.64 0.25
N VAL A 140 -11.80 1.15 -0.80
CA VAL A 140 -11.68 2.57 -1.10
C VAL A 140 -11.98 2.81 -2.57
N GLU A 141 -12.51 3.99 -2.86
CA GLU A 141 -12.45 4.59 -4.19
C GLU A 141 -11.33 5.63 -4.16
N MET A 142 -10.23 5.32 -4.81
CA MET A 142 -9.03 6.15 -4.81
C MET A 142 -9.13 7.16 -5.95
N GLU A 143 -8.92 8.43 -5.61
CA GLU A 143 -9.04 9.54 -6.56
C GLU A 143 -7.66 10.09 -6.91
N ARG A 144 -6.72 10.05 -5.95
CA ARG A 144 -5.35 10.52 -6.15
C ARG A 144 -4.33 9.72 -5.35
N VAL A 145 -3.18 9.50 -5.95
CA VAL A 145 -1.95 9.08 -5.26
C VAL A 145 -0.91 10.17 -5.47
N SER A 146 -0.16 10.52 -4.44
CA SER A 146 0.93 11.49 -4.52
C SER A 146 2.20 10.99 -3.83
N VAL A 147 3.33 11.55 -4.25
CA VAL A 147 4.62 11.41 -3.57
C VAL A 147 5.02 12.78 -3.04
N LEU A 148 5.30 12.87 -1.75
CA LEU A 148 5.66 14.10 -1.06
C LEU A 148 7.10 13.98 -0.52
N ASN A 149 7.83 15.10 -0.62
CA ASN A 149 9.07 15.28 0.12
C ASN A 149 8.73 15.81 1.53
N PRO A 150 8.94 15.03 2.60
CA PRO A 150 8.62 15.49 3.95
C PRO A 150 9.58 16.57 4.48
N VAL A 151 10.76 16.76 3.87
CA VAL A 151 11.73 17.79 4.27
C VAL A 151 11.31 19.15 3.74
N THR A 152 10.97 19.24 2.45
CA THR A 152 10.60 20.50 1.80
C THR A 152 9.09 20.76 1.76
N GLY A 153 8.25 19.74 2.03
CA GLY A 153 6.80 19.79 1.85
C GLY A 153 6.35 19.74 0.37
N GLN A 154 7.28 19.56 -0.56
CA GLN A 154 6.99 19.58 -1.99
C GLN A 154 6.28 18.29 -2.45
N GLU A 155 5.26 18.43 -3.30
CA GLU A 155 4.73 17.31 -4.06
C GLU A 155 5.61 17.01 -5.28
N ILE A 156 6.23 15.84 -5.27
CA ILE A 156 7.14 15.36 -6.32
C ILE A 156 6.36 14.79 -7.50
N ALA A 157 5.26 14.10 -7.23
CA ALA A 157 4.40 13.52 -8.23
C ALA A 157 2.96 13.39 -7.74
N ASN A 158 2.01 13.44 -8.68
CA ASN A 158 0.64 13.03 -8.44
C ASN A 158 0.07 12.29 -9.66
N TRP A 159 -0.83 11.34 -9.37
CA TRP A 159 -1.62 10.63 -10.37
C TRP A 159 -3.08 10.65 -9.93
N ARG A 160 -3.97 10.95 -10.87
CA ARG A 160 -5.43 10.98 -10.67
C ARG A 160 -6.10 9.85 -11.43
N PHE A 161 -7.20 9.34 -10.88
CA PHE A 161 -7.94 8.19 -11.41
C PHE A 161 -9.39 8.54 -11.75
#